data_AF-A0A7C1XFS6-F1
#
_entry.id   AF-A0A7C1XFS6-F1
#
_cell.length_a   1.000
_cell.length_b   1.000
_cell.length_c   1.000
_cell.angle_alpha   90.00
_cell.angle_beta   90.00
_cell.angle_gamma   90.00
#
_symmetry.space_group_name_H-M   'P 1'
#
loop_
_entity.id
_entity.type
_entity.pdbx_description
1 polymer ?
#
loop_
_entity_poly.entity_id
_entity_poly.type
_entity_poly.pdbx_seq_one_letter_code
_entity_poly.pdbx_strand_id
1 'polypeptide(L)'
;MTHLAFAGLLRNFVHGGLLTVLRFAKGWSNVAPMFLQQSCLRTWLKAILSCLVAWLLMAPAMVLASESASLPAWSQGYDPNRDPAADGREAIALARQSGRYVLIELGGDWCVWCRRLDRFLAENPDLRNRLHRQFVLLKVNVSEENDNAAFLAGLPRFAGYPH
;
A
#
# COMPACT_ATOMS: atom_id res chain seq x y z
N MET A 1 -0.51 43.94 -0.63
CA MET A 1 -1.93 43.62 -0.37
C MET A 1 -1.97 42.26 0.33
N THR A 2 -2.54 42.23 1.54
CA THR A 2 -2.87 41.08 2.42
C THR A 2 -1.70 40.16 2.83
N HIS A 3 -0.83 40.53 3.78
CA HIS A 3 -0.92 40.36 5.26
C HIS A 3 -1.14 38.92 5.79
N LEU A 4 -0.01 38.25 6.06
CA LEU A 4 0.17 37.26 7.12
C LEU A 4 0.34 38.00 8.46
N ALA A 5 -0.49 37.71 9.47
CA ALA A 5 -0.26 38.14 10.84
C ALA A 5 -1.12 37.31 11.80
N PHE A 6 -0.49 36.48 12.65
CA PHE A 6 -0.74 36.46 14.10
C PHE A 6 0.19 35.43 14.77
N ALA A 7 1.39 35.89 15.14
CA ALA A 7 2.25 35.25 16.12
C ALA A 7 2.75 36.35 17.05
N GLY A 8 2.51 36.23 18.35
CA GLY A 8 3.15 37.07 19.37
C GLY A 8 2.20 37.82 20.29
N LEU A 9 1.77 37.14 21.36
CA LEU A 9 1.40 37.72 22.65
C LEU A 9 1.41 36.51 23.61
N LEU A 10 2.32 36.33 24.56
CA LEU A 10 2.56 37.18 25.73
C LEU A 10 3.90 36.73 26.35
N ARG A 11 4.88 37.64 26.42
CA ARG A 11 6.00 37.59 27.36
C ARG A 11 5.89 38.81 28.27
N ASN A 12 6.31 38.61 29.52
CA ASN A 12 6.57 39.63 30.56
C ASN A 12 5.41 39.92 31.53
N PHE A 13 5.30 39.09 32.57
CA PHE A 13 4.96 39.58 33.90
C PHE A 13 6.10 39.18 34.85
N VAL A 14 6.78 40.20 35.35
CA VAL A 14 8.05 40.16 36.07
C VAL A 14 7.77 40.60 37.51
N HIS A 15 8.24 39.79 38.47
CA HIS A 15 8.65 40.13 39.84
C HIS A 15 7.59 40.36 40.94
N GLY A 16 7.72 39.54 41.99
CA GLY A 16 7.23 39.85 43.34
C GLY A 16 6.58 38.66 44.03
N GLY A 17 7.35 37.79 44.69
CA GLY A 17 6.74 36.69 45.48
C GLY A 17 7.66 35.56 45.92
N LEU A 18 8.98 35.71 45.79
CA LEU A 18 9.94 34.86 46.48
C LEU A 18 10.03 35.38 47.92
N LEU A 19 9.27 34.83 48.89
CA LEU A 19 9.68 34.73 50.33
C LEU A 19 8.61 34.26 51.36
N THR A 20 7.35 33.92 51.02
CA THR A 20 6.33 33.64 52.06
C THR A 20 5.79 32.21 52.16
N VAL A 21 6.22 31.24 51.34
CA VAL A 21 5.67 29.86 51.40
C VAL A 21 6.68 28.81 51.91
N LEU A 22 7.76 29.22 52.58
CA LEU A 22 8.67 28.32 53.32
C LEU A 22 8.16 28.00 54.75
N ARG A 23 6.84 27.80 54.91
CA ARG A 23 6.22 27.32 56.16
C ARG A 23 5.19 26.20 55.97
N PHE A 24 5.29 25.42 54.89
CA PHE A 24 4.48 24.21 54.69
C PHE A 24 5.31 22.96 54.35
N ALA A 25 6.60 22.94 54.73
CA ALA A 25 7.51 21.83 54.45
C ALA A 25 7.76 20.88 55.65
N LYS A 26 6.98 20.95 56.72
CA LYS A 26 7.14 20.06 57.89
C LYS A 26 5.79 19.61 58.43
N GLY A 27 5.24 18.56 57.83
CA GLY A 27 4.03 17.96 58.39
C GLY A 27 3.33 16.98 57.47
N TRP A 28 4.04 16.10 56.78
CA TRP A 28 3.46 14.89 56.16
C TRP A 28 4.50 13.75 56.13
N SER A 29 5.03 13.44 57.30
CA SER A 29 5.46 12.08 57.60
C SER A 29 4.30 11.45 58.36
N ASN A 30 3.57 10.52 57.73
CA ASN A 30 3.00 9.31 58.35
C ASN A 30 2.04 8.58 57.39
N VAL A 31 2.51 7.43 56.90
CA VAL A 31 1.77 6.24 56.45
C VAL A 31 0.62 6.42 55.45
N ALA A 32 0.96 6.41 54.15
CA ALA A 32 0.06 5.88 53.14
C ALA A 32 0.01 4.34 53.27
N PRO A 33 -1.17 3.70 53.27
CA PRO A 33 -1.27 2.26 53.42
C PRO A 33 -0.79 1.58 52.13
N MET A 34 0.15 0.66 52.28
CA MET A 34 0.74 -0.22 51.26
C MET A 34 -0.29 -1.15 50.56
N PHE A 35 -1.58 -1.01 50.85
CA PHE A 35 -2.70 -1.78 50.28
C PHE A 35 -3.31 -1.18 49.00
N LEU A 36 -3.05 0.09 48.68
CA LEU A 36 -3.53 0.71 47.43
C LEU A 36 -2.65 0.37 46.20
N GLN A 37 -1.39 -0.04 46.41
CA GLN A 37 -0.44 -0.31 45.33
C GLN A 37 -0.59 -1.71 44.73
N GLN A 38 -1.00 -2.71 45.53
CA GLN A 38 -1.21 -4.09 45.06
C GLN A 38 -2.50 -4.24 44.24
N SER A 39 -3.53 -3.45 44.59
CA SER A 39 -4.82 -3.42 43.90
C SER A 39 -4.71 -2.80 42.50
N CYS A 40 -3.83 -1.79 42.34
CA CYS A 40 -3.55 -1.18 41.05
C CYS A 40 -2.83 -2.19 40.14
N LEU A 41 -1.76 -2.84 40.61
CA LEU A 41 -1.00 -3.82 39.81
C LEU A 41 -1.84 -5.04 39.39
N ARG A 42 -2.70 -5.59 40.27
CA ARG A 42 -3.62 -6.68 39.92
C ARG A 42 -4.69 -6.27 38.92
N THR A 43 -5.19 -5.04 38.99
CA THR A 43 -6.21 -4.55 38.05
C THR A 43 -5.59 -4.26 36.69
N TRP A 44 -4.37 -3.71 36.67
CA TRP A 44 -3.59 -3.48 35.47
C TRP A 44 -3.17 -4.78 34.78
N LEU A 45 -2.68 -5.78 35.53
CA LEU A 45 -2.34 -7.10 34.97
C LEU A 45 -3.55 -7.82 34.39
N LYS A 46 -4.73 -7.73 35.04
CA LYS A 46 -5.99 -8.28 34.51
C LYS A 46 -6.45 -7.56 33.24
N ALA A 47 -6.28 -6.23 33.17
CA ALA A 47 -6.62 -5.46 31.99
C ALA A 47 -5.68 -5.80 30.81
N ILE A 48 -4.37 -5.88 31.05
CA ILE A 48 -3.37 -6.26 30.05
C ILE A 48 -3.63 -7.69 29.56
N LEU A 49 -3.85 -8.65 30.47
CA LEU A 49 -4.15 -10.03 30.12
C LEU A 49 -5.47 -10.15 29.36
N SER A 50 -6.50 -9.38 29.74
CA SER A 50 -7.78 -9.32 29.04
C SER A 50 -7.64 -8.74 27.63
N CYS A 51 -6.82 -7.71 27.43
CA CYS A 51 -6.54 -7.15 26.11
C CYS A 51 -5.73 -8.12 25.25
N LEU A 52 -4.73 -8.81 25.81
CA LEU A 52 -3.93 -9.81 25.08
C LEU A 52 -4.76 -11.04 24.69
N VAL A 53 -5.63 -11.51 25.58
CA VAL A 53 -6.57 -12.61 25.28
C VAL A 53 -7.60 -12.16 24.24
N ALA A 54 -8.13 -10.95 24.32
CA ALA A 54 -9.00 -10.40 23.28
C ALA A 54 -8.28 -10.26 21.92
N TRP A 55 -7.02 -9.83 21.92
CA TRP A 55 -6.20 -9.72 20.71
C TRP A 55 -5.88 -11.10 20.12
N LEU A 56 -5.62 -12.11 20.96
CA LEU A 56 -5.38 -13.50 20.56
C LEU A 56 -6.66 -14.19 20.06
N LEU A 57 -7.83 -13.88 20.64
CA LEU A 57 -9.14 -14.41 20.22
C LEU A 57 -9.68 -13.71 18.95
N MET A 58 -9.26 -12.48 18.66
CA MET A 58 -9.60 -11.74 17.43
C MET A 58 -8.57 -11.94 16.30
N ALA A 59 -7.52 -12.74 16.52
CA ALA A 59 -6.49 -13.03 15.54
C ALA A 59 -6.77 -14.16 14.50
N PRO A 60 -7.91 -14.88 14.43
CA PRO A 60 -8.10 -15.81 13.33
C PRO A 60 -8.76 -15.07 12.16
N ALA A 61 -7.97 -14.72 11.12
CA ALA A 61 -8.35 -14.75 9.69
C ALA A 61 -7.52 -13.83 8.78
N MET A 62 -6.62 -12.98 9.28
CA MET A 62 -5.88 -12.05 8.39
C MET A 62 -4.62 -12.67 7.76
N VAL A 63 -4.65 -13.98 7.50
CA VAL A 63 -3.59 -14.70 6.80
C VAL A 63 -4.25 -15.60 5.75
N LEU A 64 -4.01 -15.24 4.49
CA LEU A 64 -4.30 -15.97 3.23
C LEU A 64 -5.70 -15.85 2.61
N ALA A 65 -6.17 -14.63 2.38
CA ALA A 65 -6.86 -14.37 1.12
C ALA A 65 -5.80 -14.21 0.02
N SER A 66 -5.21 -15.33 -0.44
CA SER A 66 -4.60 -15.35 -1.77
C SER A 66 -5.77 -15.41 -2.75
N GLU A 67 -6.39 -14.26 -3.02
CA GLU A 67 -7.33 -14.14 -4.10
C GLU A 67 -6.54 -14.44 -5.38
N SER A 68 -6.73 -15.65 -5.92
CA SER A 68 -6.41 -15.93 -7.31
C SER A 68 -7.40 -15.14 -8.16
N ALA A 69 -7.29 -13.80 -8.11
CA ALA A 69 -8.00 -12.92 -9.01
C ALA A 69 -7.58 -13.38 -10.41
N SER A 70 -8.57 -13.85 -11.18
CA SER A 70 -8.34 -14.16 -12.58
C SER A 70 -7.76 -12.93 -13.26
N LEU A 71 -6.77 -13.13 -14.11
CA LEU A 71 -6.17 -12.02 -14.86
C LEU A 71 -7.26 -11.37 -15.73
N PRO A 72 -7.26 -10.04 -15.88
CA PRO A 72 -8.14 -9.39 -16.85
C PRO A 72 -7.95 -9.95 -18.27
N ALA A 73 -8.99 -9.92 -19.09
CA ALA A 73 -8.95 -10.52 -20.44
C ALA A 73 -7.79 -9.97 -21.30
N TRP A 74 -7.52 -8.66 -21.23
CA TRP A 74 -6.40 -7.99 -21.92
C TRP A 74 -5.00 -8.37 -21.40
N SER A 75 -4.90 -9.17 -20.34
CA SER A 75 -3.65 -9.74 -19.82
C SER A 75 -3.48 -11.22 -20.20
N GLN A 76 -4.53 -11.90 -20.67
CA GLN A 76 -4.52 -13.35 -20.88
C GLN A 76 -3.96 -13.72 -22.26
N GLY A 77 -4.23 -12.93 -23.29
CA GLY A 77 -3.82 -13.21 -24.66
C GLY A 77 -3.91 -11.98 -25.57
N TYR A 78 -3.60 -12.20 -26.85
CA TYR A 78 -3.74 -11.19 -27.89
C TYR A 78 -5.12 -11.29 -28.53
N ASP A 79 -5.76 -10.15 -28.81
CA ASP A 79 -7.04 -10.09 -29.53
C ASP A 79 -7.04 -8.83 -30.41
N PRO A 80 -7.14 -8.98 -31.74
CA PRO A 80 -7.11 -7.86 -32.68
C PRO A 80 -8.33 -6.94 -32.58
N ASN A 81 -9.42 -7.36 -31.93
CA ASN A 81 -10.66 -6.60 -31.82
C ASN A 81 -10.72 -5.70 -30.58
N ARG A 82 -9.71 -5.73 -29.71
CA ARG A 82 -9.68 -4.91 -28.49
C ARG A 82 -9.20 -3.50 -28.76
N ASP A 83 -9.69 -2.55 -27.96
CA ASP A 83 -9.17 -1.18 -27.92
C ASP A 83 -8.04 -1.10 -26.88
N PRO A 84 -6.75 -1.06 -27.31
CA PRO A 84 -5.63 -0.98 -26.38
C PRO A 84 -5.60 0.34 -25.61
N ALA A 85 -6.25 1.41 -26.07
CA ALA A 85 -6.36 2.64 -25.31
C ALA A 85 -7.33 2.48 -24.13
N ALA A 86 -8.44 1.77 -24.31
CA ALA A 86 -9.35 1.41 -23.22
C ALA A 86 -8.69 0.46 -22.22
N ASP A 87 -8.07 -0.61 -22.71
CA ASP A 87 -7.37 -1.58 -21.88
C ASP A 87 -6.20 -0.93 -21.12
N GLY A 88 -5.47 -0.02 -21.77
CA GLY A 88 -4.42 0.77 -21.14
C GLY A 88 -4.92 1.64 -19.98
N ARG A 89 -6.08 2.28 -20.13
CA ARG A 89 -6.69 3.05 -19.03
C ARG A 89 -7.05 2.16 -17.86
N GLU A 90 -7.62 0.98 -18.12
CA GLU A 90 -7.97 0.00 -17.08
C GLU A 90 -6.72 -0.55 -16.39
N ALA A 91 -5.70 -0.93 -17.15
CA ALA A 91 -4.43 -1.42 -16.64
C ALA A 91 -3.73 -0.38 -15.75
N ILE A 92 -3.74 0.90 -16.15
CA ILE A 92 -3.19 2.01 -15.34
C ILE A 92 -3.99 2.19 -14.05
N ALA A 93 -5.33 2.13 -14.11
CA ALA A 93 -6.17 2.25 -12.93
C ALA A 93 -5.89 1.10 -11.93
N LEU A 94 -5.82 -0.14 -12.44
CA LEU A 94 -5.49 -1.31 -11.64
C LEU A 94 -4.07 -1.21 -11.06
N ALA A 95 -3.09 -0.75 -11.83
CA ALA A 95 -1.72 -0.56 -11.38
C ALA A 95 -1.63 0.44 -10.23
N ARG A 96 -2.34 1.56 -10.32
CA ARG A 96 -2.43 2.57 -9.25
C ARG A 96 -3.10 2.01 -8.00
N GLN A 97 -4.21 1.29 -8.15
CA GLN A 97 -4.94 0.71 -7.03
C GLN A 97 -4.12 -0.36 -6.29
N SER A 98 -3.36 -1.16 -7.05
CA SER A 98 -2.58 -2.29 -6.52
C SER A 98 -1.13 -1.94 -6.16
N GLY A 99 -0.68 -0.71 -6.40
CA GLY A 99 0.71 -0.30 -6.16
C GLY A 99 1.73 -1.02 -7.05
N ARG A 100 1.34 -1.35 -8.29
CA ARG A 100 2.15 -2.08 -9.28
C ARG A 100 2.56 -1.19 -10.45
N TYR A 101 3.54 -1.63 -11.24
CA TYR A 101 3.90 -1.02 -12.52
C TYR A 101 3.04 -1.58 -13.66
N VAL A 102 2.93 -0.87 -14.78
CA VAL A 102 2.35 -1.43 -16.01
C VAL A 102 3.49 -1.98 -16.87
N LEU A 103 3.36 -3.23 -17.31
CA LEU A 103 4.23 -3.85 -18.31
C LEU A 103 3.42 -4.07 -19.58
N ILE A 104 3.82 -3.44 -20.68
CA ILE A 104 3.16 -3.59 -21.98
C ILE A 104 3.93 -4.61 -22.82
N GLU A 105 3.25 -5.66 -23.25
CA GLU A 105 3.77 -6.68 -24.17
C GLU A 105 3.14 -6.47 -25.54
N LEU A 106 3.95 -6.01 -26.50
CA LEU A 106 3.54 -5.83 -27.90
C LEU A 106 3.82 -7.13 -28.66
N GLY A 107 2.79 -7.70 -29.30
CA GLY A 107 2.92 -8.97 -30.01
C GLY A 107 1.61 -9.39 -30.67
N GLY A 108 1.44 -10.68 -30.90
CA GLY A 108 0.24 -11.25 -31.51
C GLY A 108 0.33 -12.77 -31.51
N ASP A 109 -0.70 -13.44 -32.00
CA ASP A 109 -0.73 -14.92 -32.05
C ASP A 109 0.41 -15.52 -32.90
N TRP A 110 0.94 -14.75 -33.84
CA TRP A 110 2.10 -15.08 -34.67
C TRP A 110 3.44 -15.01 -33.91
N CYS A 111 3.50 -14.34 -32.75
CA CYS A 111 4.75 -14.08 -32.01
C CYS A 111 5.27 -15.32 -31.27
N VAL A 112 6.27 -16.00 -31.85
CA VAL A 112 6.89 -17.20 -31.26
C VAL A 112 7.52 -16.92 -29.88
N TRP A 113 8.17 -15.77 -29.72
CA TRP A 113 8.82 -15.39 -28.46
C TRP A 113 7.82 -15.11 -27.34
N CYS A 114 6.70 -14.48 -27.66
CA CYS A 114 5.61 -14.21 -26.74
C CYS A 114 5.01 -15.53 -26.23
N ARG A 115 4.72 -16.48 -27.14
CA ARG A 115 4.26 -17.82 -26.75
C ARG A 115 5.29 -18.60 -25.92
N ARG A 116 6.58 -18.43 -26.20
CA ARG A 116 7.66 -19.05 -25.39
C ARG A 116 7.73 -18.43 -24.00
N LEU A 117 7.56 -17.12 -23.87
CA LEU A 117 7.48 -16.43 -22.57
C LEU A 117 6.27 -16.90 -21.77
N ASP A 118 5.09 -16.97 -22.40
CA ASP A 118 3.86 -17.45 -21.76
C ASP A 118 4.03 -18.89 -21.23
N ARG A 119 4.59 -19.78 -22.06
CA ARG A 119 4.89 -21.16 -21.65
C ARG A 119 5.87 -21.20 -20.49
N PHE A 120 6.96 -20.44 -20.58
CA PHE A 120 7.97 -20.37 -19.52
C PHE A 120 7.36 -19.89 -18.19
N LEU A 121 6.50 -18.86 -18.20
CA LEU A 121 5.80 -18.39 -17.00
C LEU A 121 4.77 -19.42 -16.49
N ALA A 122 4.06 -20.11 -17.38
CA ALA A 122 3.13 -21.17 -17.00
C ALA A 122 3.85 -22.36 -16.31
N GLU A 123 5.03 -22.73 -16.80
CA GLU A 123 5.88 -23.79 -16.23
C GLU A 123 6.58 -23.35 -14.93
N ASN A 124 6.67 -22.05 -14.66
CA ASN A 124 7.36 -21.49 -13.49
C ASN A 124 6.41 -20.58 -12.67
N PRO A 125 5.45 -21.15 -11.91
CA PRO A 125 4.41 -20.39 -11.22
C PRO A 125 4.97 -19.37 -10.21
N ASP A 126 6.10 -19.65 -9.56
CA ASP A 126 6.74 -18.70 -8.66
C ASP A 126 7.23 -17.44 -9.38
N LEU A 127 7.78 -17.59 -10.60
CA LEU A 127 8.20 -16.46 -11.43
C LEU A 127 6.99 -15.70 -11.96
N ARG A 128 5.97 -16.40 -12.45
CA ARG A 128 4.70 -15.80 -12.88
C ARG A 128 4.07 -14.98 -11.76
N ASN A 129 4.02 -15.53 -10.55
CA ASN A 129 3.46 -14.85 -9.39
C ASN A 129 4.32 -13.64 -8.97
N ARG A 130 5.66 -13.74 -9.05
CA ARG A 130 6.54 -12.58 -8.84
C ARG A 130 6.27 -11.47 -9.85
N LEU A 131 6.16 -11.83 -11.14
CA LEU A 131 5.85 -10.88 -12.21
C LEU A 131 4.51 -10.18 -11.95
N HIS A 132 3.43 -10.92 -11.72
CA HIS A 132 2.11 -10.30 -11.49
C HIS A 132 1.98 -9.58 -10.14
N ARG A 133 2.85 -9.85 -9.15
CA ARG A 133 2.92 -9.03 -7.94
C ARG A 133 3.54 -7.67 -8.17
N GLN A 134 4.43 -7.55 -9.15
CA GLN A 134 5.14 -6.29 -9.44
C GLN A 134 4.50 -5.53 -10.61
N PHE A 135 3.89 -6.25 -11.55
CA PHE A 135 3.40 -5.72 -12.80
C PHE A 135 1.94 -6.07 -13.08
N VAL A 136 1.26 -5.10 -13.68
CA VAL A 136 0.03 -5.26 -14.45
C VAL A 136 0.44 -5.49 -15.89
N LEU A 137 0.30 -6.73 -16.37
CA LEU A 137 0.71 -7.10 -17.73
C LEU A 137 -0.41 -6.77 -18.72
N LEU A 138 -0.18 -5.84 -19.64
CA LEU A 138 -1.08 -5.48 -20.73
C LEU A 138 -0.55 -6.06 -22.03
N LYS A 139 -1.28 -6.99 -22.64
CA LYS A 139 -0.95 -7.53 -23.97
C LYS A 139 -1.66 -6.70 -25.03
N VAL A 140 -0.90 -6.23 -26.02
CA VAL A 140 -1.43 -5.42 -27.13
C VAL A 140 -1.14 -6.15 -28.43
N ASN A 141 -2.20 -6.45 -29.18
CA ASN A 141 -2.08 -7.07 -30.50
C ASN A 141 -1.44 -6.10 -31.49
N VAL A 142 -0.52 -6.59 -32.30
CA VAL A 142 0.01 -5.96 -33.50
C VAL A 142 0.02 -7.06 -34.54
N SER A 143 -0.81 -6.96 -35.57
CA SER A 143 -0.93 -7.98 -36.60
C SER A 143 -1.33 -7.36 -37.94
N GLU A 144 -1.44 -8.18 -38.98
CA GLU A 144 -1.92 -7.71 -40.29
C GLU A 144 -3.38 -7.24 -40.23
N GLU A 145 -4.20 -7.84 -39.35
CA GLU A 145 -5.60 -7.49 -39.15
C GLU A 145 -5.77 -6.15 -38.42
N ASN A 146 -4.90 -5.86 -37.45
CA ASN A 146 -4.91 -4.61 -36.69
C ASN A 146 -3.52 -4.35 -36.10
N ASP A 147 -2.86 -3.31 -36.60
CA ASP A 147 -1.52 -2.89 -36.17
C ASP A 147 -1.53 -1.99 -34.93
N ASN A 148 -2.72 -1.53 -34.50
CA ASN A 148 -2.90 -0.57 -33.42
C ASN A 148 -1.99 0.68 -33.52
N ALA A 149 -1.70 1.16 -34.75
CA ALA A 149 -0.75 2.23 -35.00
C ALA A 149 -1.01 3.51 -34.17
N ALA A 150 -2.27 3.89 -33.99
CA ALA A 150 -2.64 5.07 -33.20
C ALA A 150 -2.23 4.94 -31.72
N PHE A 151 -2.36 3.74 -31.15
CA PHE A 151 -1.91 3.46 -29.78
C PHE A 151 -0.38 3.45 -29.70
N LEU A 152 0.29 2.78 -30.65
CA LEU A 152 1.75 2.70 -30.70
C LEU A 152 2.42 4.07 -30.86
N ALA A 153 1.80 4.99 -31.60
CA ALA A 153 2.29 6.36 -31.77
C ALA A 153 2.34 7.15 -30.44
N GLY A 154 1.56 6.74 -29.44
CA GLY A 154 1.57 7.33 -28.10
C GLY A 154 2.64 6.76 -27.16
N LEU A 155 3.32 5.66 -27.55
CA LEU A 155 4.35 5.04 -26.73
C LEU A 155 5.72 5.72 -26.92
N PRO A 156 6.63 5.64 -25.92
CA PRO A 156 8.02 6.02 -26.10
C PRO A 156 8.65 5.27 -27.28
N ARG A 157 9.65 5.86 -27.94
CA ARG A 157 10.36 5.18 -29.04
C ARG A 157 10.95 3.85 -28.57
N PHE A 158 10.60 2.77 -29.29
CA PHE A 158 11.14 1.42 -29.11
C PHE A 158 11.79 0.94 -30.42
N ALA A 159 12.67 -0.05 -30.35
CA ALA A 159 13.44 -0.53 -31.51
C ALA A 159 12.59 -1.28 -32.55
N GLY A 160 11.41 -1.74 -32.16
CA GLY A 160 10.49 -2.55 -32.95
C GLY A 160 9.95 -3.73 -32.14
N TYR A 161 9.18 -4.58 -32.79
CA TYR A 161 8.75 -5.89 -32.28
C TYR A 161 9.35 -6.99 -33.16
N PRO A 162 9.56 -8.21 -32.62
CA PRO A 162 10.03 -9.34 -33.41
C PRO A 162 9.09 -9.55 -34.61
N HIS A 163 9.63 -9.82 -35.78
CA HIS A 163 8.92 -10.11 -37.02
C HIS A 163 9.45 -11.43 -37.59
#